data_AF-A0A9D1W3I1-F1
#
_entry.id   AF-A0A9D1W3I1-F1
#
_cell.length_a   1.000
_cell.length_b   1.000
_cell.length_c   1.000
_cell.angle_alpha   90.00
_cell.angle_beta   90.00
_cell.angle_gamma   90.00
#
_symmetry.space_group_name_H-M   'P 1'
#
loop_
_entity.id
_entity.type
_entity.pdbx_description
1 polymer ?
#
loop_
_entity_poly.entity_id
_entity_poly.type
_entity_poly.pdbx_seq_one_letter_code
_entity_poly.pdbx_strand_id
1 'polypeptide(L)' 'MQKKEWNEVTCVSGVLSIPNELLEAAKLSNEEEMTIETVPGVILIGKEDPMGIINQPLFDLFQALGIGPLS' A
#
# COMPACT_ATOMS: atom_id res chain seq x y z
N MET A 1 -27.23 -26.10 -2.97
CA MET A 1 -26.62 -25.06 -2.11
C MET A 1 -25.14 -25.37 -2.01
N GLN A 2 -24.30 -24.69 -2.79
CA GLN A 2 -22.84 -24.90 -2.72
C GLN A 2 -22.33 -24.17 -1.47
N LYS A 3 -21.70 -24.92 -0.56
CA LYS A 3 -21.07 -24.37 0.63
C LYS A 3 -19.81 -23.64 0.17
N LYS A 4 -19.75 -22.32 0.39
CA LYS A 4 -18.51 -21.56 0.24
C LYS A 4 -17.59 -21.98 1.38
N GLU A 5 -16.57 -22.76 1.07
CA GLU A 5 -15.41 -22.95 1.95
C GLU A 5 -14.70 -21.60 2.08
N TRP A 6 -14.78 -21.01 3.26
CA TRP A 6 -13.89 -19.93 3.64
C TRP A 6 -12.59 -20.61 4.08
N ASN A 7 -11.56 -20.51 3.24
CA ASN A 7 -10.22 -20.93 3.64
C ASN A 7 -9.84 -20.15 4.90
N GLU A 8 -9.58 -20.86 5.99
CA GLU A 8 -9.05 -20.29 7.22
C GLU A 8 -7.70 -19.62 6.89
N VAL A 9 -7.70 -18.29 6.82
CA VAL A 9 -6.48 -17.51 6.67
C VAL A 9 -5.73 -17.64 7.99
N THR A 10 -4.69 -18.45 8.03
CA THR A 10 -3.71 -18.42 9.11
C THR A 10 -3.06 -17.04 9.12
N CYS A 11 -3.54 -16.14 9.97
CA CYS A 11 -2.92 -14.83 10.18
C CYS A 11 -1.53 -15.07 10.79
N VAL A 12 -0.50 -15.11 9.95
CA VAL A 12 0.88 -14.98 10.40
C VAL A 12 1.00 -13.55 10.95
N SER A 13 1.20 -13.43 12.26
CA SER A 13 1.29 -12.13 12.94
C SER A 13 2.35 -11.26 12.25
N GLY A 14 1.95 -10.09 11.75
CA GLY A 14 2.85 -9.13 11.11
C GLY A 14 2.96 -9.22 9.58
N VAL A 15 2.13 -10.02 8.90
CA VAL A 15 2.07 -10.04 7.42
C VAL A 15 0.96 -9.11 6.93
N LEU A 16 1.31 -8.16 6.07
CA LEU A 16 0.36 -7.35 5.31
C LEU A 16 0.13 -8.01 3.94
N SER A 17 -1.05 -8.58 3.72
CA SER A 17 -1.44 -9.12 2.42
C SER A 17 -2.07 -8.04 1.54
N ILE A 18 -1.47 -7.76 0.39
CA ILE A 18 -2.00 -6.86 -0.63
C ILE A 18 -2.63 -7.70 -1.76
N PRO A 19 -3.91 -7.50 -2.11
CA PRO A 19 -4.52 -8.15 -3.26
C PRO A 19 -3.81 -7.78 -4.57
N ASN A 20 -3.59 -8.76 -5.45
CA ASN A 20 -2.89 -8.55 -6.72
C ASN A 20 -3.60 -7.51 -7.59
N GLU A 21 -4.92 -7.42 -7.54
CA GLU A 21 -5.71 -6.45 -8.29
C GLU A 21 -5.33 -4.99 -7.98
N LEU A 22 -4.86 -4.71 -6.75
CA LEU A 22 -4.38 -3.38 -6.36
C LEU A 22 -3.01 -3.06 -6.97
N LEU A 23 -2.13 -4.07 -7.06
CA LEU A 23 -0.83 -3.92 -7.71
C LEU A 23 -1.00 -3.70 -9.21
N GLU A 24 -1.85 -4.49 -9.85
CA GLU A 24 -2.18 -4.36 -11.28
C GLU A 24 -2.79 -2.98 -11.60
N ALA A 25 -3.71 -2.50 -10.76
CA ALA A 25 -4.31 -1.17 -10.92
C ALA A 25 -3.24 -0.06 -10.82
N ALA A 26 -2.22 -0.26 -9.98
CA ALA A 26 -1.07 0.62 -9.86
C ALA A 26 0.03 0.39 -10.92
N LYS A 27 -0.14 -0.60 -11.81
CA LYS A 27 0.85 -1.05 -12.80
C LYS A 27 2.18 -1.48 -12.15
N LEU A 28 2.08 -2.08 -10.97
CA LEU A 28 3.18 -2.67 -10.21
C LEU A 28 3.19 -4.18 -10.42
N SER A 29 4.38 -4.76 -10.57
CA SER A 29 4.58 -6.21 -10.65
C SER A 29 5.09 -6.73 -9.32
N ASN A 30 4.64 -7.91 -8.93
CA ASN A 30 5.12 -8.67 -7.79
C ASN A 30 6.49 -9.32 -8.01
N GLU A 31 7.02 -9.31 -9.24
CA GLU A 31 8.36 -9.79 -9.57
C GLU A 31 9.43 -8.69 -9.57
N GLU A 32 9.03 -7.44 -9.38
CA GLU A 32 9.93 -6.29 -9.36
C GLU A 32 10.28 -5.87 -7.93
N GLU A 33 11.46 -5.26 -7.76
CA GLU A 33 11.84 -4.63 -6.50
C GLU A 33 10.93 -3.42 -6.24
N MET A 34 10.34 -3.35 -5.04
CA MET A 34 9.42 -2.29 -4.64
C MET A 34 9.96 -1.55 -3.43
N THR A 35 9.79 -0.24 -3.45
CA THR A 35 10.02 0.64 -2.30
C THR A 35 8.71 0.79 -1.52
N ILE A 36 8.79 0.57 -0.21
CA ILE A 36 7.67 0.72 0.71
C ILE A 36 8.01 1.83 1.68
N GLU A 37 7.14 2.83 1.77
CA GLU A 37 7.26 3.91 2.73
C GLU A 37 5.99 4.05 3.56
N THR A 38 6.20 4.30 4.85
CA THR A 38 5.12 4.47 5.81
C THR A 38 5.03 5.93 6.20
N VAL A 39 3.88 6.56 5.94
CA VAL A 39 3.52 7.85 6.50
C VAL A 39 2.25 7.69 7.36
N PRO A 40 1.98 8.56 8.34
CA PRO A 40 0.81 8.41 9.20
C PRO A 40 -0.48 8.31 8.40
N GLY A 41 -1.18 7.18 8.47
CA GLY A 41 -2.48 6.99 7.81
C GLY A 41 -2.43 6.37 6.42
N VAL A 42 -1.27 6.25 5.75
CA VAL A 42 -1.15 5.53 4.47
C VAL A 42 0.20 4.79 4.32
N ILE A 43 0.19 3.72 3.53
CA ILE A 43 1.39 3.01 3.07
C ILE A 43 1.55 3.33 1.59
N LEU A 44 2.73 3.81 1.23
CA LEU A 44 3.10 4.14 -0.14
C LEU A 44 3.95 3.01 -0.71
N ILE A 45 3.58 2.52 -1.89
CA ILE A 45 4.26 1.41 -2.57
C ILE A 45 4.56 1.88 -3.99
N GLY A 46 5.82 1.80 -4.42
CA GLY A 46 6.26 2.24 -5.75
C GLY A 46 7.51 1.51 -6.22
N LYS A 47 7.84 1.64 -7.51
CA LYS A 47 9.10 1.09 -8.08
C LYS A 47 10.32 1.93 -7.71
N GLU A 48 10.11 3.24 -7.53
CA GLU A 48 11.10 4.25 -7.15
C GLU A 48 10.63 4.94 -5.86
N ASP A 49 11.40 5.90 -5.33
CA ASP A 49 11.07 6.71 -4.15
C ASP A 49 9.63 7.28 -4.27
N PRO A 50 8.65 6.66 -3.57
CA PRO A 50 7.26 7.00 -3.78
C PRO A 50 6.94 8.38 -3.20
N MET A 51 7.65 8.83 -2.16
CA MET A 51 7.52 10.19 -1.62
C MET A 51 8.07 11.24 -2.59
N GLY A 52 9.16 10.93 -3.30
CA GLY A 52 9.73 11.80 -4.33
C GLY A 52 8.84 12.00 -5.56
N ILE A 53 7.92 11.06 -5.82
CA ILE A 53 7.03 11.05 -7.00
C ILE A 53 5.61 11.53 -6.67
N ILE A 54 5.23 11.56 -5.40
CA ILE A 54 3.95 12.14 -4.97
C ILE A 54 3.89 13.60 -5.44
N ASN A 55 2.93 13.89 -6.32
CA ASN A 55 2.70 15.23 -6.79
C ASN A 55 2.29 16.13 -5.60
N GLN A 56 2.81 17.36 -5.57
CA GLN A 56 2.59 18.33 -4.50
C GLN A 56 1.13 18.44 -4.03
N PRO A 57 0.10 18.44 -4.90
CA PRO A 57 -1.30 18.50 -4.46
C PRO A 57 -1.75 17.30 -3.61
N LEU A 58 -1.21 16.11 -3.88
CA LEU A 58 -1.52 14.91 -3.11
C LEU A 58 -0.78 14.95 -1.76
N PHE A 59 0.45 15.46 -1.74
CA PHE A 59 1.19 15.72 -0.51
C PHE A 59 0.49 16.76 0.38
N ASP A 60 0.01 17.85 -0.21
CA ASP A 60 -0.73 18.90 0.50
C ASP A 60 -2.06 18.37 1.06
N LEU A 61 -2.74 17.48 0.33
CA LEU A 61 -3.92 16.77 0.83
C LEU A 61 -3.58 15.90 2.03
N PHE A 62 -2.50 15.14 1.98
CA PHE A 62 -2.05 14.32 3.11
C PHE A 62 -1.76 15.19 4.33
N GLN A 63 -1.01 16.29 4.17
CA GLN A 63 -0.79 17.24 5.27
C GLN A 63 -2.10 17.82 5.82
N ALA A 64 -3.04 18.21 4.96
CA ALA A 64 -4.34 18.72 5.38
C ALA A 64 -5.17 17.68 6.15
N LEU A 65 -4.96 16.39 5.87
CA LEU A 65 -5.56 15.25 6.57
C LEU A 65 -4.78 14.85 7.84
N GLY A 66 -3.67 15.52 8.17
CA GLY A 66 -2.78 15.16 9.29
C GLY A 66 -1.91 13.93 9.02
N ILE A 67 -1.81 13.54 7.75
CA ILE A 67 -1.02 12.41 7.24
C ILE A 67 0.32 12.99 6.77
N GLY A 68 1.36 12.93 7.59
CA GLY A 68 2.68 13.49 7.25
C GLY A 68 3.78 12.92 8.15
N PRO A 69 5.05 12.87 7.69
CA PRO A 69 6.13 12.20 8.41
C PRO A 69 6.20 12.68 9.86
N LEU A 70 6.26 11.74 10.80
CA LEU A 70 6.42 12.03 12.22
C LEU A 70 7.81 12.64 12.41
N SER A 71 7.84 13.88 12.90
CA SER A 71 9.06 14.58 13.32
C SER A 71 9.66 13.95 14.57
#